data_AF-A0A9P9YTS2-F1
#
_entry.id   AF-A0A9P9YTS2-F1
#
_cell.length_a   1.000
_cell.length_b   1.000
_cell.length_c   1.000
_cell.angle_alpha   90.00
_cell.angle_beta   90.00
_cell.angle_gamma   90.00
#
_symmetry.space_group_name_H-M   'P 1'
#
loop_
_entity.id
_entity.type
_entity.pdbx_description
1 polymer ?
#
loop_
_entity_poly.entity_id
_entity_poly.type
_entity_poly.pdbx_seq_one_letter_code
_entity_poly.pdbx_strand_id
1 'polypeptide(L)'
;MVRSTIQIQAAHSHIHTQTTGAGMGRLAITKKLVLWTVLVLQVGFIGCIWLLQMGHSPDSQQQRSALDGQIGGRVNFVTAGGARKSKSSPSSGAETRCAQQQQQENVNRYDRDFYQMKSDPQNESPLPDYNVPAYVDAEMGLTPALWCYREGTINESRRLNDVDYLMTQPQCKCESGWHGRDCGQPEIIWRALMTSSRVSKRSGSTPLQLTVASSTSLHRLFYMLELGAWEHLSLELLELQIRALIEVVDYFLIYYVSNASKERMLESMLGGQTNYVLHRCSSESECSSAKAFSHFRRQLWQQCGMQMQAQDLLLHGDSGSVYAPAALKFLKYYAKDVLPLTFRLKYNVYGFYWQHPKKTLLNGVISSLGHLYSAQLDTHRLQRLASSTLGDLNHYGGWNCELCLPPEQIVLLLQSSNQQKLPVKLPNDTRNAHIDAAYVQLLIANGGHIDGTSHLLRLREQSEKYFAPEEALTHSSQYGQLLVNLYDADVLEDLQEED
;
A
#
# COMPACT_ATOMS: atom_id res chain seq x y z
N MET A 1 -68.45 -36.41 32.62
CA MET A 1 -69.63 -35.87 31.90
C MET A 1 -69.41 -34.38 31.69
N VAL A 2 -69.41 -33.95 30.41
CA VAL A 2 -69.90 -32.68 29.81
C VAL A 2 -70.13 -31.49 30.78
N ARG A 3 -69.59 -30.26 30.60
CA ARG A 3 -69.85 -29.19 29.58
C ARG A 3 -68.97 -27.97 29.96
N SER A 4 -68.50 -27.05 29.11
CA SER A 4 -69.18 -26.04 28.25
C SER A 4 -68.08 -25.29 27.44
N THR A 5 -68.09 -25.18 26.11
CA THR A 5 -68.77 -24.22 25.19
C THR A 5 -68.58 -22.72 25.45
N ILE A 6 -68.05 -21.99 24.46
CA ILE A 6 -68.55 -20.69 23.93
C ILE A 6 -68.08 -20.53 22.46
N GLN A 7 -69.03 -20.23 21.57
CA GLN A 7 -68.88 -19.82 20.16
C GLN A 7 -69.72 -18.53 20.02
N ILE A 8 -69.25 -17.52 19.29
CA ILE A 8 -70.01 -16.29 19.00
C ILE A 8 -70.28 -16.18 17.50
N GLN A 9 -71.54 -15.94 17.18
CA GLN A 9 -72.15 -15.86 15.86
C GLN A 9 -72.03 -14.48 15.21
N ALA A 10 -72.09 -14.50 13.88
CA ALA A 10 -72.32 -13.37 12.99
C ALA A 10 -73.79 -12.91 12.98
N ALA A 11 -74.03 -11.64 12.67
CA ALA A 11 -75.35 -11.10 12.37
C ALA A 11 -75.30 -10.24 11.09
N HIS A 12 -76.23 -10.52 10.17
CA HIS A 12 -76.60 -9.69 9.03
C HIS A 12 -77.89 -8.94 9.34
N SER A 13 -78.00 -7.68 8.90
CA SER A 13 -79.27 -7.12 8.42
C SER A 13 -79.04 -5.96 7.44
N HIS A 14 -79.80 -5.98 6.35
CA HIS A 14 -79.89 -5.00 5.26
C HIS A 14 -80.85 -3.87 5.62
N ILE A 15 -80.54 -2.61 5.27
CA ILE A 15 -81.50 -1.58 4.83
C ILE A 15 -80.87 -0.71 3.73
N HIS A 16 -81.65 -0.48 2.66
CA HIS A 16 -81.39 0.34 1.49
C HIS A 16 -81.38 1.86 1.77
N THR A 17 -80.52 2.61 1.07
CA THR A 17 -80.86 3.94 0.52
C THR A 17 -80.04 4.22 -0.76
N GLN A 18 -80.76 4.45 -1.85
CA GLN A 18 -80.26 5.02 -3.10
C GLN A 18 -80.01 6.52 -2.94
N THR A 19 -78.89 7.04 -3.46
CA THR A 19 -78.83 8.41 -4.02
C THR A 19 -77.63 8.53 -4.98
N THR A 20 -77.97 8.68 -6.26
CA THR A 20 -77.40 9.61 -7.26
C THR A 20 -75.90 9.59 -7.54
N GLY A 21 -75.57 9.23 -8.78
CA GLY A 21 -74.24 9.34 -9.36
C GLY A 21 -73.81 10.76 -9.73
N ALA A 22 -72.50 10.93 -9.81
CA ALA A 22 -71.74 11.79 -10.73
C ALA A 22 -70.33 11.95 -10.15
N GLY A 23 -69.31 11.29 -10.73
CA GLY A 23 -67.94 11.47 -10.20
C GLY A 23 -66.81 10.61 -10.76
N MET A 24 -67.05 9.69 -11.71
CA MET A 24 -65.97 8.85 -12.26
C MET A 24 -65.14 9.50 -13.38
N GLY A 25 -65.31 10.80 -13.65
CA GLY A 25 -64.59 11.51 -14.71
C GLY A 25 -63.33 12.27 -14.28
N ARG A 26 -63.09 12.49 -12.97
CA ARG A 26 -62.01 13.39 -12.50
C ARG A 26 -60.71 12.72 -12.06
N LEU A 27 -60.70 11.44 -11.71
CA LEU A 27 -59.48 10.75 -11.23
C LEU A 27 -58.54 10.24 -12.33
N ALA A 28 -59.02 10.02 -13.56
CA ALA A 28 -58.17 9.59 -14.67
C ALA A 28 -57.40 10.76 -15.31
N ILE A 29 -57.96 11.97 -15.24
CA ILE A 29 -57.37 13.19 -15.80
C ILE A 29 -56.20 13.67 -14.94
N THR A 30 -56.29 13.55 -13.61
CA THR A 30 -55.21 13.94 -12.69
C THR A 30 -53.97 13.07 -12.82
N LYS A 31 -54.12 11.75 -13.00
CA LYS A 31 -52.96 10.85 -13.23
C LYS A 31 -52.24 11.15 -14.55
N LYS A 32 -52.98 11.48 -15.62
CA LYS A 32 -52.36 11.89 -16.88
C LYS A 32 -51.65 13.23 -16.75
N LEU A 33 -52.27 14.20 -16.09
CA LEU A 33 -51.65 15.52 -15.85
C LEU A 33 -50.35 15.41 -15.06
N VAL A 34 -50.31 14.59 -14.01
CA VAL A 34 -49.09 14.36 -13.21
C VAL A 34 -47.98 13.71 -14.05
N LEU A 35 -48.33 12.75 -14.90
CA LEU A 35 -47.35 12.06 -15.75
C LEU A 35 -46.79 12.99 -16.84
N TRP A 36 -47.62 13.86 -17.40
CA TRP A 36 -47.19 14.90 -18.34
C TRP A 36 -46.32 15.96 -17.65
N THR A 37 -46.61 16.35 -16.41
CA THR A 37 -45.76 17.31 -15.68
C THR A 37 -44.38 16.73 -15.35
N VAL A 38 -44.28 15.46 -14.98
CA VAL A 38 -42.99 14.79 -14.72
C VAL A 38 -42.17 14.69 -16.01
N LEU A 39 -42.80 14.35 -17.14
CA LEU A 39 -42.13 14.23 -18.42
C LEU A 39 -41.61 15.59 -18.94
N VAL A 40 -42.38 16.66 -18.76
CA VAL A 40 -41.94 18.03 -19.10
C VAL A 40 -40.78 18.47 -18.21
N LEU A 41 -40.79 18.13 -16.91
CA LEU A 41 -39.68 18.40 -15.99
C LEU A 41 -38.40 17.65 -16.41
N GLN A 42 -38.51 16.38 -16.78
CA GLN A 42 -37.36 15.58 -17.23
C GLN A 42 -36.76 16.12 -18.53
N VAL A 43 -37.60 16.48 -19.51
CA VAL A 43 -37.13 17.09 -20.77
C VAL A 43 -36.52 18.48 -20.53
N GLY A 44 -37.10 19.27 -19.61
CA GLY A 44 -36.54 20.56 -19.20
C GLY A 44 -35.17 20.42 -18.53
N PHE A 45 -34.99 19.42 -17.67
CA PHE A 45 -33.71 19.17 -16.98
C PHE A 45 -32.61 18.74 -17.97
N ILE A 46 -32.94 17.85 -18.91
CA ILE A 46 -32.03 17.44 -19.99
C ILE A 46 -31.69 18.64 -20.88
N GLY A 47 -32.66 19.49 -21.22
CA GLY A 47 -32.45 20.72 -21.98
C GLY A 47 -31.54 21.73 -21.27
N CYS A 48 -31.68 21.89 -19.95
CA CYS A 48 -30.81 22.76 -19.15
C CYS A 48 -29.37 22.23 -19.07
N ILE A 49 -29.17 20.92 -18.93
CA ILE A 49 -27.83 20.32 -18.98
C ILE A 49 -27.21 20.53 -20.36
N TRP A 50 -27.98 20.39 -21.43
CA TRP A 50 -27.52 20.62 -22.80
C TRP A 50 -27.16 22.09 -23.05
N LEU A 51 -27.95 23.03 -22.50
CA LEU A 51 -27.66 24.48 -22.56
C LEU A 51 -26.42 24.86 -21.74
N LEU A 52 -26.18 24.21 -20.59
CA LEU A 52 -24.96 24.40 -19.79
C LEU A 52 -23.73 23.86 -20.50
N GLN A 53 -23.84 22.74 -21.23
CA GLN A 53 -22.75 22.18 -22.03
C GLN A 53 -22.44 23.01 -23.28
N MET A 54 -23.46 23.60 -23.93
CA MET A 54 -23.27 24.50 -25.08
C MET A 54 -22.76 25.90 -24.68
N GLY A 55 -22.92 26.30 -23.42
CA GLY A 55 -22.39 27.55 -22.86
C GLY A 55 -20.91 27.50 -22.46
N HIS A 56 -20.26 26.33 -22.53
CA HIS A 56 -18.82 26.17 -22.29
C HIS A 56 -18.09 25.85 -23.61
N SER A 57 -17.92 26.86 -24.45
CA SER A 57 -16.82 26.87 -25.42
C SER A 57 -15.51 27.23 -24.70
N PRO A 58 -14.39 26.55 -25.02
CA PRO A 58 -13.14 26.66 -24.29
C PRO A 58 -12.30 27.83 -24.81
N ASP A 59 -12.67 29.08 -24.47
CA ASP A 59 -11.88 30.26 -24.85
C ASP A 59 -11.61 31.24 -23.69
N SER A 60 -11.77 30.81 -22.44
CA SER A 60 -11.54 31.68 -21.28
C SER A 60 -10.77 31.04 -20.13
N GLN A 61 -9.77 30.21 -20.44
CA GLN A 61 -8.81 29.68 -19.45
C GLN A 61 -7.33 29.95 -19.80
N GLN A 62 -7.05 30.82 -20.78
CA GLN A 62 -5.69 31.19 -21.17
C GLN A 62 -5.27 32.62 -20.75
N GLN A 63 -6.04 33.27 -19.87
CA GLN A 63 -5.85 34.70 -19.54
C GLN A 63 -5.70 35.02 -18.04
N ARG A 64 -5.39 34.02 -17.19
CA ARG A 64 -5.09 34.25 -15.75
C ARG A 64 -3.73 33.73 -15.26
N SER A 65 -2.85 33.27 -16.15
CA SER A 65 -1.47 32.91 -15.79
C SER A 65 -0.46 33.60 -16.72
N ALA A 66 -0.56 34.92 -16.84
CA ALA A 66 0.42 35.75 -17.51
C ALA A 66 0.49 37.14 -16.85
N LEU A 67 0.96 37.17 -15.60
CA LEU A 67 1.52 38.38 -14.99
C LEU A 67 2.49 37.99 -13.86
N ASP A 68 3.63 37.38 -14.22
CA ASP A 68 4.93 37.90 -13.78
C ASP A 68 6.13 37.24 -14.51
N GLY A 69 7.09 38.08 -14.93
CA GLY A 69 8.49 37.80 -15.28
C GLY A 69 8.81 36.73 -16.33
N GLN A 70 8.83 37.00 -17.63
CA GLN A 70 9.97 37.57 -18.39
C GLN A 70 11.37 37.07 -18.00
N ILE A 71 11.98 36.30 -18.92
CA ILE A 71 13.36 36.28 -19.48
C ILE A 71 13.51 34.88 -20.10
N GLY A 72 13.71 34.58 -21.38
CA GLY A 72 14.13 35.29 -22.58
C GLY A 72 14.89 34.26 -23.44
N GLY A 73 14.54 34.03 -24.72
CA GLY A 73 15.34 33.12 -25.56
C GLY A 73 14.72 32.53 -26.83
N ARG A 74 14.48 33.39 -27.82
CA ARG A 74 14.32 33.18 -29.29
C ARG A 74 14.28 31.75 -29.87
N VAL A 75 13.20 31.50 -30.62
CA VAL A 75 13.04 30.46 -31.63
C VAL A 75 13.72 30.90 -32.93
N ASN A 76 14.67 30.09 -33.45
CA ASN A 76 15.21 30.24 -34.79
C ASN A 76 14.56 29.20 -35.72
N PHE A 77 13.88 29.68 -36.75
CA PHE A 77 13.54 28.90 -37.94
C PHE A 77 14.75 28.85 -38.86
N VAL A 78 15.23 27.64 -39.20
CA VAL A 78 16.08 27.43 -40.37
C VAL A 78 15.59 26.21 -41.15
N THR A 79 15.38 26.47 -42.44
CA THR A 79 15.03 25.57 -43.53
C THR A 79 16.14 24.60 -43.92
N ALA A 80 15.72 23.38 -44.29
CA ALA A 80 16.30 22.39 -45.21
C ALA A 80 17.79 22.43 -45.60
N GLY A 81 18.49 21.31 -45.34
CA GLY A 81 19.75 20.92 -45.98
C GLY A 81 20.14 19.51 -45.54
N GLY A 82 20.10 18.54 -46.45
CA GLY A 82 20.17 17.11 -46.13
C GLY A 82 21.54 16.58 -45.71
N ALA A 83 21.52 15.53 -44.88
CA ALA A 83 22.54 14.48 -44.87
C ALA A 83 21.98 13.21 -44.21
N ARG A 84 22.09 12.10 -44.93
CA ARG A 84 21.74 10.74 -44.53
C ARG A 84 22.37 10.34 -43.19
N LYS A 85 21.61 9.68 -42.30
CA LYS A 85 21.99 8.39 -41.69
C LYS A 85 20.86 7.76 -40.86
N SER A 86 20.63 6.48 -41.14
CA SER A 86 19.96 5.43 -40.37
C SER A 86 18.59 5.71 -39.75
N LYS A 87 17.56 5.16 -40.42
CA LYS A 87 16.33 4.69 -39.77
C LYS A 87 16.70 3.74 -38.62
N SER A 88 16.52 4.17 -37.38
CA SER A 88 16.26 3.26 -36.27
C SER A 88 14.77 2.99 -36.25
N SER A 89 14.42 1.74 -36.51
CA SER A 89 13.11 1.15 -36.22
C SER A 89 12.65 1.47 -34.79
N PRO A 90 11.32 1.55 -34.53
CA PRO A 90 10.82 1.71 -33.18
C PRO A 90 11.19 0.44 -32.39
N SER A 91 11.96 0.59 -31.32
CA SER A 91 12.23 -0.50 -30.38
C SER A 91 10.93 -0.92 -29.71
N SER A 92 10.66 -2.22 -29.74
CA SER A 92 9.70 -2.93 -28.90
C SER A 92 9.84 -2.54 -27.43
N GLY A 93 8.73 -2.63 -26.68
CA GLY A 93 8.55 -2.17 -25.30
C GLY A 93 9.72 -2.42 -24.36
N ALA A 94 10.01 -1.43 -23.50
CA ALA A 94 11.16 -1.46 -22.62
C ALA A 94 10.86 -2.30 -21.37
N GLU A 95 11.22 -3.58 -21.42
CA GLU A 95 11.16 -4.53 -20.29
C GLU A 95 12.08 -4.17 -19.11
N THR A 96 12.86 -3.09 -19.22
CA THR A 96 13.76 -2.62 -18.17
C THR A 96 13.93 -1.13 -18.22
N ARG A 97 13.90 -0.54 -17.03
CA ARG A 97 14.17 0.86 -16.80
C ARG A 97 15.22 1.02 -15.73
N CYS A 98 16.34 1.59 -16.14
CA CYS A 98 17.40 2.02 -15.25
C CYS A 98 17.33 3.54 -15.07
N ALA A 99 17.75 4.05 -13.92
CA ALA A 99 18.03 5.47 -13.77
C ALA A 99 19.06 5.88 -14.84
N GLN A 100 18.80 6.97 -15.58
CA GLN A 100 19.82 7.52 -16.49
C GLN A 100 21.05 7.89 -15.66
N GLN A 101 22.25 7.57 -16.17
CA GLN A 101 23.55 7.74 -15.50
C GLN A 101 23.82 9.13 -14.88
N GLN A 102 23.03 10.16 -15.18
CA GLN A 102 23.12 11.49 -14.58
C GLN A 102 22.28 11.68 -13.30
N GLN A 103 21.38 10.75 -12.98
CA GLN A 103 20.75 10.63 -11.67
C GLN A 103 21.40 9.46 -10.92
N GLN A 104 22.65 9.67 -10.51
CA GLN A 104 23.27 8.95 -9.39
C GLN A 104 22.63 9.35 -8.04
N GLU A 105 21.40 9.86 -8.04
CA GLU A 105 20.52 9.85 -6.88
C GLU A 105 20.10 8.39 -6.61
N ASN A 106 21.09 7.59 -6.22
CA ASN A 106 20.83 6.48 -5.31
C ASN A 106 19.96 7.04 -4.17
N VAL A 107 19.08 6.18 -3.70
CA VAL A 107 18.20 6.33 -2.55
C VAL A 107 19.03 6.35 -1.25
N ASN A 108 20.08 7.16 -1.22
CA ASN A 108 20.84 7.57 -0.05
C ASN A 108 20.21 8.86 0.46
N ARG A 109 18.94 8.72 0.85
CA ARG A 109 18.10 9.80 1.37
C ARG A 109 18.45 10.13 2.81
N TYR A 110 19.65 9.82 3.28
CA TYR A 110 20.06 10.07 4.66
C TYR A 110 19.88 11.55 5.01
N ASP A 111 20.32 12.48 4.16
CA ASP A 111 20.17 13.92 4.42
C ASP A 111 18.71 14.40 4.35
N ARG A 112 17.85 13.65 3.67
CA ARG A 112 16.41 13.90 3.59
C ARG A 112 15.68 13.34 4.80
N ASP A 113 16.05 12.15 5.25
CA ASP A 113 15.34 11.40 6.28
C ASP A 113 15.90 11.69 7.68
N PHE A 114 17.13 12.21 7.77
CA PHE A 114 17.76 12.68 9.00
C PHE A 114 18.00 14.19 8.94
N TYR A 115 18.09 14.81 10.11
CA TYR A 115 18.58 16.17 10.26
C TYR A 115 19.50 16.28 11.46
N GLN A 116 20.50 17.12 11.33
CA GLN A 116 21.35 17.48 12.45
C GLN A 116 20.59 18.48 13.33
N MET A 117 20.45 18.16 14.61
CA MET A 117 20.00 19.15 15.58
C MET A 117 21.06 20.24 15.68
N LYS A 118 20.68 21.49 15.36
CA LYS A 118 21.51 22.64 15.64
C LYS A 118 21.44 22.92 17.14
N SER A 119 22.57 22.84 17.83
CA SER A 119 22.73 23.58 19.08
C SER A 119 22.64 25.06 18.71
N ASP A 120 21.60 25.77 19.16
CA ASP A 120 21.49 27.22 18.91
C ASP A 120 22.76 27.94 19.39
N PRO A 121 23.51 28.62 18.50
CA PRO A 121 24.56 29.54 18.91
C PRO A 121 23.98 30.96 18.94
N GLN A 122 22.83 31.15 19.61
CA GLN A 122 22.23 32.48 19.78
C GLN A 122 22.22 32.90 21.24
N ASN A 123 23.42 33.08 21.78
CA ASN A 123 23.82 34.27 22.51
C ASN A 123 25.36 34.31 22.63
N GLU A 124 26.05 34.46 21.49
CA GLU A 124 27.29 35.24 21.50
C GLU A 124 26.94 36.73 21.66
N SER A 125 26.34 37.08 22.80
CA SER A 125 26.62 38.38 23.39
C SER A 125 28.08 38.34 23.85
N PRO A 126 28.89 39.38 23.60
CA PRO A 126 30.23 39.45 24.18
C PRO A 126 30.07 39.51 25.70
N LEU A 127 30.16 38.36 26.36
CA LEU A 127 30.26 38.30 27.81
C LEU A 127 31.63 38.90 28.19
N PRO A 128 31.69 39.72 29.25
CA PRO A 128 32.89 40.44 29.61
C PRO A 128 34.00 39.46 29.99
N ASP A 129 35.23 39.79 29.59
CA ASP A 129 36.50 39.15 29.94
C ASP A 129 36.48 38.41 31.28
N TYR A 130 36.11 37.14 31.25
CA TYR A 130 36.53 36.18 32.26
C TYR A 130 37.30 35.11 31.52
N ASN A 131 38.63 35.14 31.70
CA ASN A 131 39.55 34.10 31.28
C ASN A 131 39.10 32.76 31.86
N VAL A 132 38.30 32.01 31.10
CA VAL A 132 38.12 30.58 31.35
C VAL A 132 39.36 29.89 30.78
N PRO A 133 40.14 29.16 31.59
CA PRO A 133 41.35 28.51 31.12
C PRO A 133 41.04 27.51 29.99
N ALA A 134 41.85 27.55 28.93
CA ALA A 134 41.75 26.71 27.72
C ALA A 134 41.83 25.18 27.95
N TYR A 135 41.85 24.72 29.21
CA TYR A 135 41.80 23.30 29.56
C TYR A 135 40.36 22.77 29.67
N VAL A 136 39.34 23.64 29.83
CA VAL A 136 37.93 23.20 29.94
C VAL A 136 37.35 22.79 28.57
N ASP A 137 37.80 23.42 27.48
CA ASP A 137 37.43 23.04 26.11
C ASP A 137 38.13 21.77 25.61
N ALA A 138 39.25 21.39 26.22
CA ALA A 138 40.00 20.18 25.84
C ALA A 138 39.43 18.90 26.48
N GLU A 139 38.71 19.01 27.62
CA GLU A 139 38.10 17.87 28.33
C GLU A 139 36.64 17.62 27.93
N MET A 140 35.93 18.64 27.42
CA MET A 140 34.63 18.45 26.74
C MET A 140 34.85 18.23 25.25
N GLY A 141 35.34 17.03 24.89
CA GLY A 141 35.47 16.64 23.49
C GLY A 141 34.19 16.95 22.71
N LEU A 142 34.34 17.64 21.57
CA LEU A 142 33.31 17.97 20.57
C LEU A 142 32.06 17.11 20.77
N THR A 143 30.98 17.68 21.34
CA THR A 143 29.73 16.95 21.49
C THR A 143 29.34 16.43 20.11
N PRO A 144 29.28 15.10 19.89
CA PRO A 144 29.05 14.57 18.55
C PRO A 144 27.72 15.11 18.03
N ALA A 145 27.74 15.61 16.80
CA ALA A 145 26.56 16.10 16.10
C ALA A 145 25.41 15.11 16.26
N LEU A 146 24.34 15.52 16.95
CA LEU A 146 23.18 14.68 17.16
C LEU A 146 22.31 14.72 15.90
N TRP A 147 22.16 13.58 15.25
CA TRP A 147 21.26 13.40 14.11
C TRP A 147 19.96 12.78 14.60
N CYS A 148 18.84 13.38 14.20
CA CYS A 148 17.50 12.89 14.49
C CYS A 148 16.82 12.41 13.21
N TYR A 149 16.13 11.28 13.29
CA TYR A 149 15.32 10.74 12.21
C TYR A 149 14.00 11.52 12.11
N ARG A 150 13.72 12.13 10.95
CA ARG A 150 12.63 13.10 10.78
C ARG A 150 11.25 12.51 11.05
N GLU A 151 10.94 11.37 10.46
CA GLU A 151 9.62 10.72 10.56
C GLU A 151 9.35 10.19 11.98
N GLY A 152 10.41 9.97 12.79
CA GLY A 152 10.26 9.51 14.16
C GLY A 152 10.44 10.57 15.24
N THR A 153 10.75 11.82 14.88
CA THR A 153 11.03 12.90 15.83
C THR A 153 9.92 13.93 15.82
N ILE A 154 9.39 14.28 16.99
CA ILE A 154 8.40 15.34 17.12
C ILE A 154 9.09 16.67 16.79
N ASN A 155 8.55 17.40 15.81
CA ASN A 155 9.00 18.75 15.45
C ASN A 155 8.92 19.68 16.65
N GLU A 156 10.01 19.82 17.38
CA GLU A 156 10.15 20.81 18.42
C GLU A 156 11.12 21.90 17.95
N SER A 157 10.56 22.87 17.24
CA SER A 157 10.94 24.28 17.38
C SER A 157 10.55 24.82 18.77
N ARG A 158 10.59 23.97 19.82
CA ARG A 158 10.50 24.44 21.20
C ARG A 158 11.86 25.02 21.52
N ARG A 159 11.88 26.35 21.64
CA ARG A 159 12.89 27.04 22.45
C ARG A 159 12.94 26.32 23.80
N LEU A 160 14.00 25.57 24.05
CA LEU A 160 14.35 25.16 25.40
C LEU A 160 14.44 26.45 26.23
N ASN A 161 13.79 26.48 27.39
CA ASN A 161 14.00 27.58 28.32
C ASN A 161 15.51 27.61 28.67
N ASP A 162 16.13 28.79 28.57
CA ASP A 162 17.59 29.05 28.69
C ASP A 162 18.27 28.44 29.93
N VAL A 163 17.49 27.99 30.92
CA VAL A 163 17.97 27.52 32.23
C VAL A 163 18.28 26.02 32.26
N ASP A 164 17.68 25.21 31.37
CA ASP A 164 17.85 23.73 31.34
C ASP A 164 18.95 23.24 30.36
N TYR A 165 19.44 24.13 29.50
CA TYR A 165 20.40 23.79 28.45
C TYR A 165 21.79 23.38 29.00
N LEU A 166 22.15 23.87 30.18
CA LEU A 166 23.46 23.60 30.80
C LEU A 166 23.54 22.25 31.52
N MET A 167 22.42 21.54 31.71
CA MET A 167 22.36 20.31 32.53
C MET A 167 21.85 19.08 31.77
N THR A 168 21.27 19.24 30.57
CA THR A 168 20.65 18.13 29.84
C THR A 168 21.33 17.92 28.49
N GLN A 169 21.87 16.71 28.25
CA GLN A 169 22.41 16.38 26.93
C GLN A 169 21.33 16.54 25.85
N PRO A 170 21.65 17.07 24.66
CA PRO A 170 20.69 17.12 23.57
C PRO A 170 20.22 15.69 23.24
N GLN A 171 18.91 15.50 23.15
CA GLN A 171 18.27 14.22 22.83
C GLN A 171 17.12 14.43 21.84
N CYS A 172 16.99 13.53 20.86
CA CYS A 172 15.85 13.56 19.95
C CYS A 172 14.59 13.15 20.71
N LYS A 173 13.51 13.91 20.55
CA LYS A 173 12.23 13.60 21.19
C LYS A 173 11.38 12.74 20.26
N CYS A 174 11.23 11.47 20.60
CA CYS A 174 10.59 10.52 19.71
C CYS A 174 9.06 10.65 19.72
N GLU A 175 8.47 10.52 18.53
CA GLU A 175 7.04 10.40 18.33
C GLU A 175 6.54 9.03 18.83
N SER A 176 5.23 8.93 19.10
CA SER A 176 4.62 7.67 19.51
C SER A 176 4.86 6.57 18.47
N GLY A 177 5.40 5.44 18.91
CA GLY A 177 5.76 4.33 18.03
C GLY A 177 7.18 4.41 17.47
N TRP A 178 7.98 5.40 17.88
CA TRP A 178 9.40 5.51 17.54
C TRP A 178 10.29 5.49 18.79
N HIS A 179 11.48 4.92 18.66
CA HIS A 179 12.39 4.65 19.75
C HIS A 179 13.86 4.85 19.32
N GLY A 180 14.78 4.78 20.29
CA GLY A 180 16.21 4.94 20.06
C GLY A 180 16.70 6.37 20.33
N ARG A 181 18.01 6.57 20.29
CA ARG A 181 18.66 7.86 20.60
C ARG A 181 18.34 8.95 19.57
N ASP A 182 18.17 8.52 18.32
CA ASP A 182 17.89 9.33 17.14
C ASP A 182 16.44 9.20 16.67
N CYS A 183 15.61 8.46 17.42
CA CYS A 183 14.22 8.16 17.07
C CYS A 183 14.02 7.42 15.74
N GLY A 184 15.02 6.72 15.24
CA GLY A 184 14.91 5.97 13.98
C GLY A 184 14.48 4.51 14.11
N GLN A 185 14.15 4.04 15.33
CA GLN A 185 13.73 2.65 15.55
C GLN A 185 12.20 2.57 15.67
N PRO A 186 11.48 2.12 14.63
CA PRO A 186 10.03 2.00 14.71
C PRO A 186 9.63 0.88 15.68
N GLU A 187 8.44 1.00 16.28
CA GLU A 187 7.92 0.12 17.33
C GLU A 187 8.01 -1.37 16.95
N ILE A 188 7.71 -1.68 15.70
CA ILE A 188 7.80 -3.04 15.17
C ILE A 188 9.22 -3.63 15.30
N ILE A 189 10.24 -2.85 14.96
CA ILE A 189 11.65 -3.25 15.05
C ILE A 189 12.07 -3.31 16.50
N TRP A 190 11.74 -2.27 17.28
CA TRP A 190 12.08 -2.19 18.69
C TRP A 190 11.59 -3.44 19.45
N ARG A 191 10.34 -3.83 19.23
CA ARG A 191 9.77 -5.05 19.81
C ARG A 191 10.45 -6.33 19.29
N ALA A 192 10.74 -6.40 17.99
CA ALA A 192 11.46 -7.54 17.41
C ALA A 192 12.88 -7.71 18.00
N LEU A 193 13.62 -6.61 18.23
CA LEU A 193 14.93 -6.61 18.87
C LEU A 193 14.86 -7.06 20.35
N MET A 194 13.85 -6.58 21.07
CA MET A 194 13.62 -6.95 22.48
C MET A 194 13.28 -8.43 22.65
N THR A 195 12.59 -9.04 21.68
CA THR A 195 12.27 -10.47 21.70
C THR A 195 13.45 -11.32 21.22
N SER A 196 14.12 -10.93 20.13
CA SER A 196 15.25 -11.69 19.57
C SER A 196 16.44 -11.77 20.52
N SER A 197 16.74 -10.72 21.29
CA SER A 197 17.79 -10.74 22.32
C SER A 197 17.55 -11.78 23.43
N ARG A 198 16.29 -12.11 23.73
CA ARG A 198 15.94 -13.15 24.72
C ARG A 198 16.00 -14.55 24.12
N VAL A 199 15.56 -14.70 22.87
CA VAL A 199 15.55 -15.98 22.14
C VAL A 199 16.97 -16.40 21.74
N SER A 200 17.80 -15.45 21.29
CA SER A 200 19.21 -15.65 20.96
C SER A 200 20.00 -16.32 22.10
N LYS A 201 19.77 -15.89 23.35
CA LYS A 201 20.38 -16.50 24.54
C LYS A 201 19.97 -17.96 24.79
N ARG A 202 18.82 -18.39 24.30
CA ARG A 202 18.29 -19.76 24.48
C ARG A 202 18.53 -20.67 23.28
N SER A 203 18.52 -20.12 22.07
CA SER A 203 18.53 -20.86 20.81
C SER A 203 19.87 -20.78 20.06
N GLY A 204 20.84 -20.00 20.56
CA GLY A 204 22.13 -19.81 19.89
C GLY A 204 22.04 -19.04 18.56
N SER A 205 20.91 -18.39 18.25
CA SER A 205 20.78 -17.54 17.07
C SER A 205 21.53 -16.22 17.29
N THR A 206 22.18 -15.70 16.26
CA THR A 206 22.87 -14.41 16.32
C THR A 206 21.85 -13.26 16.28
N PRO A 207 21.89 -12.30 17.23
CA PRO A 207 20.99 -11.16 17.19
C PRO A 207 21.33 -10.24 16.01
N LEU A 208 20.35 -9.46 15.56
CA LEU A 208 20.56 -8.45 14.52
C LEU A 208 21.67 -7.47 14.95
N GLN A 209 22.71 -7.35 14.13
CA GLN A 209 23.83 -6.46 14.41
C GLN A 209 23.53 -5.07 13.89
N LEU A 210 23.55 -4.09 14.80
CA LEU A 210 23.22 -2.70 14.50
C LEU A 210 24.47 -1.82 14.47
N THR A 211 24.45 -0.83 13.59
CA THR A 211 25.43 0.25 13.48
C THR A 211 24.72 1.59 13.64
N VAL A 212 25.49 2.63 13.98
CA VAL A 212 24.99 4.01 13.94
C VAL A 212 24.68 4.36 12.49
N ALA A 213 23.50 4.91 12.25
CA ALA A 213 23.11 5.36 10.91
C ALA A 213 24.10 6.43 10.41
N SER A 214 24.51 6.30 9.16
CA SER A 214 25.48 7.20 8.53
C SER A 214 25.21 7.28 7.03
N SER A 215 25.45 8.45 6.44
CA SER A 215 25.37 8.66 4.99
C SER A 215 26.36 7.79 4.20
N THR A 216 27.40 7.26 4.85
CA THR A 216 28.46 6.45 4.21
C THR A 216 28.17 4.94 4.23
N SER A 217 27.25 4.46 5.06
CA SER A 217 26.98 3.03 5.25
C SER A 217 25.52 2.71 4.97
N LEU A 218 25.12 2.88 3.70
CA LEU A 218 23.75 2.71 3.26
C LEU A 218 23.63 1.50 2.35
N HIS A 219 22.64 0.66 2.62
CA HIS A 219 22.37 -0.50 1.78
C HIS A 219 21.44 -0.14 0.63
N ARG A 220 21.69 -0.70 -0.56
CA ARG A 220 20.69 -0.69 -1.62
C ARG A 220 19.69 -1.80 -1.37
N LEU A 221 18.41 -1.51 -1.62
CA LEU A 221 17.31 -2.44 -1.44
C LEU A 221 16.71 -2.84 -2.79
N PHE A 222 16.84 -4.13 -3.11
CA PHE A 222 16.16 -4.77 -4.22
C PHE A 222 14.87 -5.41 -3.72
N TYR A 223 13.75 -5.16 -4.38
CA TYR A 223 12.50 -5.86 -4.08
C TYR A 223 12.16 -6.80 -5.23
N MET A 224 12.37 -8.10 -4.99
CA MET A 224 11.97 -9.17 -5.89
C MET A 224 10.54 -9.60 -5.61
N LEU A 225 9.66 -9.32 -6.56
CA LEU A 225 8.22 -9.51 -6.43
C LEU A 225 7.74 -10.63 -7.35
N GLU A 226 7.20 -11.68 -6.74
CA GLU A 226 6.55 -12.80 -7.41
C GLU A 226 5.05 -12.51 -7.61
N LEU A 227 4.61 -12.30 -8.84
CA LEU A 227 3.19 -12.05 -9.10
C LEU A 227 2.36 -13.31 -9.31
N GLY A 228 3.01 -14.42 -9.68
CA GLY A 228 2.33 -15.64 -10.10
C GLY A 228 1.70 -15.52 -11.49
N ALA A 229 0.57 -16.20 -11.70
CA ALA A 229 -0.17 -16.16 -12.97
C ALA A 229 -0.86 -14.79 -13.15
N TRP A 230 -0.61 -14.15 -14.30
CA TRP A 230 -1.13 -12.83 -14.63
C TRP A 230 -2.67 -12.71 -14.53
N GLU A 231 -3.39 -13.80 -14.78
CA GLU A 231 -4.85 -13.85 -14.77
C GLU A 231 -5.47 -13.72 -13.38
N HIS A 232 -4.68 -13.89 -12.32
CA HIS A 232 -5.12 -13.87 -10.92
C HIS A 232 -4.56 -12.68 -10.13
N LEU A 233 -3.96 -11.72 -10.84
CA LEU A 233 -3.28 -10.59 -10.23
C LEU A 233 -4.26 -9.46 -9.90
N SER A 234 -4.26 -9.03 -8.64
CA SER A 234 -4.90 -7.78 -8.22
C SER A 234 -4.01 -6.59 -8.57
N LEU A 235 -4.40 -5.83 -9.60
CA LEU A 235 -3.64 -4.67 -10.06
C LEU A 235 -3.65 -3.52 -9.05
N GLU A 236 -4.76 -3.32 -8.35
CA GLU A 236 -4.88 -2.30 -7.31
C GLU A 236 -3.94 -2.60 -6.14
N LEU A 237 -3.88 -3.87 -5.71
CA LEU A 237 -2.97 -4.29 -4.65
C LEU A 237 -1.49 -4.20 -5.08
N LEU A 238 -1.19 -4.55 -6.34
CA LEU A 238 0.16 -4.39 -6.90
C LEU A 238 0.58 -2.92 -6.93
N GLU A 239 -0.30 -2.03 -7.40
CA GLU A 239 -0.03 -0.60 -7.41
C GLU A 239 0.24 -0.07 -5.99
N LEU A 240 -0.58 -0.50 -5.02
CA LEU A 240 -0.40 -0.16 -3.61
C LEU A 240 0.96 -0.63 -3.08
N GLN A 241 1.40 -1.86 -3.41
CA GLN A 241 2.71 -2.38 -2.99
C GLN A 241 3.86 -1.53 -3.54
N ILE A 242 3.79 -1.16 -4.82
CA ILE A 242 4.82 -0.36 -5.47
C ILE A 242 4.87 1.04 -4.84
N ARG A 243 3.72 1.72 -4.71
CA ARG A 243 3.65 3.08 -4.16
C ARG A 243 4.06 3.14 -2.69
N ALA A 244 3.63 2.19 -1.88
CA ALA A 244 4.02 2.13 -0.46
C ALA A 244 5.55 2.02 -0.28
N LEU A 245 6.25 1.42 -1.26
CA LEU A 245 7.67 1.12 -1.16
C LEU A 245 8.57 1.92 -2.10
N ILE A 246 8.01 2.75 -2.98
CA ILE A 246 8.75 3.52 -4.00
C ILE A 246 9.82 4.44 -3.40
N GLU A 247 9.59 4.90 -2.18
CA GLU A 247 10.49 5.78 -1.45
C GLU A 247 11.70 5.07 -0.84
N VAL A 248 11.63 3.74 -0.69
CA VAL A 248 12.57 2.93 0.08
C VAL A 248 13.35 1.97 -0.81
N VAL A 249 12.67 1.38 -1.79
CA VAL A 249 13.21 0.39 -2.73
C VAL A 249 13.97 1.08 -3.86
N ASP A 250 15.20 0.63 -4.09
CA ASP A 250 16.06 1.16 -5.15
C ASP A 250 15.68 0.60 -6.52
N TYR A 251 15.35 -0.70 -6.58
CA TYR A 251 14.95 -1.41 -7.80
C TYR A 251 13.88 -2.45 -7.53
N PHE A 252 12.80 -2.42 -8.31
CA PHE A 252 11.77 -3.44 -8.33
C PHE A 252 12.11 -4.51 -9.37
N LEU A 253 12.23 -5.77 -8.94
CA LEU A 253 12.55 -6.93 -9.76
C LEU A 253 11.31 -7.82 -9.85
N ILE A 254 10.50 -7.61 -10.88
CA ILE A 254 9.14 -8.18 -10.94
C ILE A 254 9.13 -9.34 -11.93
N TYR A 255 8.67 -10.51 -11.48
CA TYR A 255 8.52 -11.68 -12.36
C TYR A 255 7.13 -12.28 -12.24
N TYR A 256 6.65 -12.80 -13.37
CA TYR A 256 5.29 -13.31 -13.50
C TYR A 256 5.18 -14.32 -14.63
N VAL A 257 4.15 -15.15 -14.55
CA VAL A 257 3.79 -16.12 -15.60
C VAL A 257 2.68 -15.49 -16.44
N SER A 258 2.92 -15.37 -17.74
CA SER A 258 1.94 -14.86 -18.69
C SER A 258 1.99 -15.62 -20.00
N ASN A 259 0.80 -15.88 -20.54
CA ASN A 259 0.60 -16.42 -21.88
C ASN A 259 0.09 -15.36 -22.88
N ALA A 260 -0.16 -14.11 -22.43
CA ALA A 260 -0.87 -13.09 -23.20
C ALA A 260 -0.10 -11.74 -23.29
N SER A 261 -0.59 -10.82 -24.13
CA SER A 261 0.02 -9.52 -24.47
C SER A 261 -0.42 -8.33 -23.58
N LYS A 262 -1.09 -8.57 -22.45
CA LYS A 262 -1.66 -7.53 -21.55
C LYS A 262 -0.63 -6.76 -20.70
N GLU A 263 0.65 -6.86 -21.04
CA GLU A 263 1.80 -6.37 -20.25
C GLU A 263 1.97 -4.85 -20.28
N ARG A 264 1.45 -4.18 -21.32
CA ARG A 264 1.54 -2.71 -21.47
C ARG A 264 0.95 -1.96 -20.27
N MET A 265 0.01 -2.57 -19.56
CA MET A 265 -0.58 -1.99 -18.36
C MET A 265 0.40 -1.97 -17.18
N LEU A 266 1.29 -2.96 -17.06
CA LEU A 266 2.29 -3.00 -15.99
C LEU A 266 3.33 -1.91 -16.17
N GLU A 267 3.85 -1.75 -17.40
CA GLU A 267 4.78 -0.67 -17.74
C GLU A 267 4.16 0.70 -17.46
N SER A 268 2.87 0.88 -17.80
CA SER A 268 2.15 2.11 -17.51
C SER A 268 1.99 2.37 -16.00
N MET A 269 1.75 1.33 -15.19
CA MET A 269 1.60 1.44 -13.73
C MET A 269 2.92 1.78 -13.05
N LEU A 270 4.01 1.13 -13.46
CA LEU A 270 5.35 1.40 -12.93
C LEU A 270 5.83 2.82 -13.28
N GLY A 271 5.39 3.33 -14.43
CA GLY A 271 5.48 4.75 -14.77
C GLY A 271 6.90 5.30 -14.88
N GLY A 272 6.99 6.62 -14.77
CA GLY A 272 8.18 7.45 -14.97
C GLY A 272 9.29 7.33 -13.91
N GLN A 273 8.92 6.97 -12.69
CA GLN A 273 9.72 7.30 -11.51
C GLN A 273 10.30 6.08 -10.82
N THR A 274 9.90 4.88 -11.22
CA THR A 274 10.39 3.62 -10.65
C THR A 274 11.52 3.04 -11.48
N ASN A 275 12.58 2.58 -10.81
CA ASN A 275 13.56 1.71 -11.45
C ASN A 275 13.07 0.28 -11.36
N TYR A 276 12.95 -0.39 -12.49
CA TYR A 276 12.40 -1.74 -12.51
C TYR A 276 13.02 -2.62 -13.59
N VAL A 277 12.97 -3.91 -13.34
CA VAL A 277 13.30 -4.96 -14.29
C VAL A 277 12.17 -5.97 -14.31
N LEU A 278 11.64 -6.25 -15.49
CA LEU A 278 10.59 -7.25 -15.67
C LEU A 278 11.18 -8.56 -16.18
N HIS A 279 10.71 -9.69 -15.65
CA HIS A 279 11.00 -11.01 -16.18
C HIS A 279 9.70 -11.80 -16.41
N ARG A 280 9.37 -12.00 -17.68
CA ARG A 280 8.24 -12.83 -18.09
C ARG A 280 8.67 -14.30 -18.17
N CYS A 281 7.94 -15.16 -17.49
CA CYS A 281 8.08 -16.61 -17.59
C CYS A 281 7.04 -17.19 -18.55
N SER A 282 7.45 -18.14 -19.39
CA SER A 282 6.54 -18.85 -20.31
C SER A 282 5.65 -19.87 -19.58
N SER A 283 6.12 -20.42 -18.47
CA SER A 283 5.39 -21.40 -17.67
C SER A 283 5.82 -21.35 -16.19
N GLU A 284 5.00 -21.89 -15.30
CA GLU A 284 5.30 -21.93 -13.86
C GLU A 284 6.59 -22.71 -13.54
N SER A 285 6.88 -23.79 -14.26
CA SER A 285 8.09 -24.60 -14.05
C SER A 285 9.39 -23.87 -14.44
N GLU A 286 9.28 -22.87 -15.31
CA GLU A 286 10.38 -21.99 -15.69
C GLU A 286 10.53 -20.79 -14.76
N CYS A 287 9.54 -20.53 -13.91
CA CYS A 287 9.44 -19.33 -13.09
C CYS A 287 9.95 -19.50 -11.66
N SER A 288 11.02 -20.27 -11.47
CA SER A 288 11.61 -20.42 -10.14
C SER A 288 12.36 -19.16 -9.72
N SER A 289 12.33 -18.84 -8.43
CA SER A 289 13.00 -17.67 -7.86
C SER A 289 14.50 -17.62 -8.19
N ALA A 290 15.20 -18.76 -8.18
CA ALA A 290 16.61 -18.83 -8.53
C ALA A 290 16.91 -18.46 -10.00
N LYS A 291 16.02 -18.85 -10.93
CA LYS A 291 16.13 -18.49 -12.35
C LYS A 291 15.82 -17.00 -12.54
N ALA A 292 14.75 -16.52 -11.91
CA ALA A 292 14.37 -15.10 -11.95
C ALA A 292 15.49 -14.21 -11.40
N PHE A 293 16.06 -14.53 -10.23
CA PHE A 293 17.18 -13.80 -9.66
C PHE A 293 18.40 -13.77 -10.59
N SER A 294 18.74 -14.91 -11.20
CA SER A 294 19.85 -15.00 -12.17
C SER A 294 19.59 -14.12 -13.41
N HIS A 295 18.34 -14.06 -13.87
CA HIS A 295 17.91 -13.18 -14.96
C HIS A 295 18.10 -11.70 -14.59
N PHE A 296 17.55 -11.28 -13.44
CA PHE A 296 17.64 -9.90 -12.96
C PHE A 296 19.08 -9.44 -12.77
N ARG A 297 19.92 -10.24 -12.12
CA ARG A 297 21.33 -9.92 -11.91
C ARG A 297 22.06 -9.67 -13.24
N ARG A 298 21.80 -10.51 -14.25
CA ARG A 298 22.39 -10.35 -15.59
C ARG A 298 21.87 -9.10 -16.29
N GLN A 299 20.57 -8.84 -16.21
CA GLN A 299 19.92 -7.72 -16.88
C GLN A 299 20.34 -6.38 -16.29
N LEU A 300 20.39 -6.27 -14.96
CA LEU A 300 20.93 -5.10 -14.26
C LEU A 300 22.37 -4.80 -14.64
N TRP A 301 23.20 -5.84 -14.75
CA TRP A 301 24.59 -5.68 -15.21
C TRP A 301 24.67 -5.20 -16.66
N GLN A 302 23.92 -5.83 -17.57
CA GLN A 302 24.00 -5.55 -19.01
C GLN A 302 23.37 -4.21 -19.41
N GLN A 303 22.24 -3.86 -18.80
CA GLN A 303 21.42 -2.72 -19.22
C GLN A 303 21.62 -1.50 -18.31
N CYS A 304 21.88 -1.71 -17.01
CA CYS A 304 22.10 -0.62 -16.06
C CYS A 304 23.57 -0.43 -15.66
N GLY A 305 24.48 -1.33 -16.07
CA GLY A 305 25.87 -1.32 -15.61
C GLY A 305 26.01 -1.55 -14.09
N MET A 306 24.96 -2.06 -13.44
CA MET A 306 24.88 -2.16 -11.99
C MET A 306 25.27 -3.55 -11.51
N GLN A 307 26.27 -3.60 -10.62
CA GLN A 307 26.69 -4.81 -9.95
C GLN A 307 26.09 -4.88 -8.54
N MET A 308 25.35 -5.95 -8.27
CA MET A 308 24.85 -6.29 -6.94
C MET A 308 26.00 -6.75 -6.04
N GLN A 309 26.06 -6.21 -4.82
CA GLN A 309 27.08 -6.46 -3.80
C GLN A 309 26.55 -7.39 -2.71
N ALA A 310 27.43 -8.09 -2.00
CA ALA A 310 27.03 -9.04 -0.96
C ALA A 310 26.26 -8.38 0.21
N GLN A 311 26.55 -7.10 0.49
CA GLN A 311 25.90 -6.33 1.54
C GLN A 311 24.52 -5.78 1.14
N ASP A 312 24.23 -5.65 -0.16
CA ASP A 312 22.94 -5.14 -0.61
C ASP A 312 21.80 -6.02 -0.08
N LEU A 313 20.64 -5.42 0.16
CA LEU A 313 19.47 -6.10 0.68
C LEU A 313 18.58 -6.59 -0.46
N LEU A 314 18.06 -7.81 -0.30
CA LEU A 314 17.00 -8.35 -1.14
C LEU A 314 15.79 -8.64 -0.27
N LEU A 315 14.69 -7.94 -0.56
CA LEU A 315 13.36 -8.29 -0.13
C LEU A 315 12.74 -9.21 -1.20
N HIS A 316 12.21 -10.35 -0.79
CA HIS A 316 11.39 -11.21 -1.62
C HIS A 316 9.98 -11.30 -1.06
N GLY A 317 8.96 -11.17 -1.92
CA GLY A 317 7.56 -11.25 -1.52
C GLY A 317 6.64 -11.63 -2.68
N ASP A 318 5.37 -11.87 -2.37
CA ASP A 318 4.33 -12.21 -3.34
C ASP A 318 3.39 -11.03 -3.65
N SER A 319 2.50 -11.22 -4.62
CA SER A 319 1.47 -10.25 -5.01
C SER A 319 0.40 -9.99 -3.96
N GLY A 320 0.36 -10.73 -2.85
CA GLY A 320 -0.65 -10.58 -1.81
C GLY A 320 -0.22 -9.71 -0.63
N SER A 321 1.04 -9.25 -0.59
CA SER A 321 1.65 -8.72 0.64
C SER A 321 2.22 -7.31 0.48
N VAL A 322 1.81 -6.38 1.34
CA VAL A 322 2.34 -5.00 1.44
C VAL A 322 3.20 -4.90 2.70
N TYR A 323 4.52 -4.72 2.55
CA TYR A 323 5.45 -4.65 3.68
C TYR A 323 5.54 -3.25 4.30
N ALA A 324 5.84 -3.16 5.59
CA ALA A 324 5.95 -1.89 6.30
C ALA A 324 7.20 -1.08 5.86
N PRO A 325 7.04 0.12 5.28
CA PRO A 325 8.17 0.92 4.78
C PRO A 325 9.17 1.29 5.88
N ALA A 326 8.67 1.64 7.08
CA ALA A 326 9.50 2.01 8.23
C ALA A 326 10.47 0.89 8.65
N ALA A 327 10.03 -0.38 8.61
CA ALA A 327 10.89 -1.52 8.94
C ALA A 327 12.03 -1.70 7.92
N LEU A 328 11.74 -1.47 6.65
CA LEU A 328 12.72 -1.56 5.56
C LEU A 328 13.73 -0.41 5.61
N LYS A 329 13.27 0.83 5.86
CA LYS A 329 14.15 1.99 6.11
C LYS A 329 15.10 1.72 7.27
N PHE A 330 14.59 1.17 8.38
CA PHE A 330 15.43 0.82 9.52
C PHE A 330 16.55 -0.16 9.12
N LEU A 331 16.23 -1.24 8.40
CA LEU A 331 17.25 -2.21 7.98
C LEU A 331 18.29 -1.57 7.05
N LYS A 332 17.86 -0.65 6.18
CA LYS A 332 18.73 0.07 5.25
C LYS A 332 19.73 1.00 5.97
N TYR A 333 19.32 1.63 7.07
CA TYR A 333 20.12 2.61 7.81
C TYR A 333 20.94 2.01 8.95
N TYR A 334 20.41 1.02 9.66
CA TYR A 334 20.97 0.57 10.94
C TYR A 334 21.56 -0.83 10.91
N ALA A 335 21.17 -1.70 9.97
CA ALA A 335 21.67 -3.07 9.99
C ALA A 335 23.06 -3.16 9.38
N LYS A 336 23.99 -3.88 10.03
CA LYS A 336 25.31 -4.16 9.45
C LYS A 336 25.25 -5.31 8.44
N ASP A 337 24.59 -6.38 8.86
CA ASP A 337 24.31 -7.59 8.07
C ASP A 337 22.88 -8.03 8.42
N VAL A 338 22.05 -8.25 7.40
CA VAL A 338 20.68 -8.69 7.59
C VAL A 338 20.64 -10.19 7.35
N LEU A 339 20.69 -10.95 8.44
CA LEU A 339 20.36 -12.38 8.41
C LEU A 339 18.93 -12.56 7.88
N PRO A 340 18.56 -13.73 7.32
CA PRO A 340 17.22 -13.92 6.78
C PRO A 340 16.12 -13.68 7.83
N LEU A 341 15.25 -12.69 7.57
CA LEU A 341 14.12 -12.30 8.40
C LEU A 341 12.81 -12.49 7.63
N THR A 342 11.78 -13.05 8.28
CA THR A 342 10.41 -13.09 7.72
C THR A 342 9.55 -11.96 8.27
N PHE A 343 8.46 -11.60 7.58
CA PHE A 343 7.51 -10.61 8.08
C PHE A 343 6.28 -11.32 8.64
N ARG A 344 5.80 -10.86 9.80
CA ARG A 344 4.48 -11.22 10.30
C ARG A 344 3.47 -10.21 9.79
N LEU A 345 2.64 -10.62 8.85
CA LEU A 345 1.65 -9.80 8.20
C LEU A 345 0.28 -9.96 8.86
N LYS A 346 -0.46 -8.85 8.94
CA LYS A 346 -1.89 -8.87 9.27
C LYS A 346 -2.62 -9.63 8.17
N TYR A 347 -3.45 -10.60 8.51
CA TYR A 347 -4.07 -11.50 7.53
C TYR A 347 -5.51 -11.06 7.25
N ASN A 348 -5.64 -10.29 6.17
CA ASN A 348 -6.89 -9.72 5.72
C ASN A 348 -7.41 -10.51 4.51
N VAL A 349 -8.72 -10.49 4.29
CA VAL A 349 -9.39 -11.28 3.24
C VAL A 349 -10.40 -10.39 2.51
N TYR A 350 -10.50 -10.48 1.18
CA TYR A 350 -11.38 -9.68 0.31
C TYR A 350 -11.07 -8.17 0.25
N GLY A 351 -10.59 -7.59 1.35
CA GLY A 351 -10.07 -6.24 1.48
C GLY A 351 -9.54 -6.02 2.90
N PHE A 352 -9.03 -4.83 3.19
CA PHE A 352 -8.51 -4.49 4.52
C PHE A 352 -9.60 -4.34 5.58
N TYR A 353 -10.88 -4.34 5.19
CA TYR A 353 -12.05 -4.27 6.06
C TYR A 353 -12.46 -5.61 6.69
N TRP A 354 -11.89 -6.75 6.24
CA TRP A 354 -12.12 -8.06 6.86
C TRP A 354 -10.80 -8.70 7.29
N GLN A 355 -10.75 -9.14 8.54
CA GLN A 355 -9.60 -9.84 9.10
C GLN A 355 -9.96 -11.27 9.51
N HIS A 356 -9.05 -12.21 9.26
CA HIS A 356 -9.21 -13.55 9.79
C HIS A 356 -9.01 -13.57 11.33
N PRO A 357 -9.90 -14.19 12.12
CA PRO A 357 -9.91 -14.04 13.58
C PRO A 357 -8.73 -14.71 14.31
N LYS A 358 -8.16 -15.77 13.73
CA LYS A 358 -7.19 -16.65 14.42
C LYS A 358 -5.83 -16.76 13.73
N LYS A 359 -5.60 -16.04 12.64
CA LYS A 359 -4.41 -16.22 11.81
C LYS A 359 -3.70 -14.89 11.58
N THR A 360 -2.37 -14.98 11.54
CA THR A 360 -1.46 -13.99 10.97
C THR A 360 -0.60 -14.75 9.98
N LEU A 361 -0.15 -14.10 8.92
CA LEU A 361 0.66 -14.76 7.90
C LEU A 361 2.15 -14.49 8.13
N LEU A 362 2.98 -15.53 8.13
CA LEU A 362 4.44 -15.37 8.05
C LEU A 362 4.86 -15.50 6.59
N ASN A 363 5.15 -14.37 5.95
CA ASN A 363 5.47 -14.34 4.54
C ASN A 363 6.49 -13.25 4.21
N GLY A 364 7.09 -13.38 3.04
CA GLY A 364 8.21 -12.58 2.61
C GLY A 364 9.49 -12.90 3.38
N VAL A 365 10.62 -12.59 2.76
CA VAL A 365 11.93 -12.69 3.39
C VAL A 365 12.81 -11.53 2.97
N ILE A 366 13.54 -10.96 3.92
CA ILE A 366 14.60 -9.99 3.64
C ILE A 366 15.93 -10.50 4.19
N SER A 367 16.99 -10.35 3.39
CA SER A 367 18.36 -10.60 3.83
C SER A 367 19.36 -9.78 3.02
N SER A 368 20.60 -9.69 3.52
CA SER A 368 21.73 -9.31 2.69
C SER A 368 21.96 -10.39 1.62
N LEU A 369 22.38 -9.98 0.41
CA LEU A 369 22.58 -10.87 -0.74
C LEU A 369 23.63 -11.96 -0.48
N GLY A 370 24.58 -11.73 0.43
CA GLY A 370 25.53 -12.75 0.89
C GLY A 370 24.84 -14.04 1.35
N HIS A 371 23.72 -13.92 2.07
CA HIS A 371 22.96 -15.08 2.58
C HIS A 371 22.17 -15.80 1.50
N LEU A 372 21.76 -15.10 0.44
CA LEU A 372 21.07 -15.69 -0.70
C LEU A 372 21.97 -16.67 -1.47
N TYR A 373 23.27 -16.38 -1.58
CA TYR A 373 24.23 -17.30 -2.19
C TYR A 373 24.32 -18.63 -1.41
N SER A 374 24.31 -18.58 -0.08
CA SER A 374 24.26 -19.77 0.78
C SER A 374 22.96 -20.57 0.62
N ALA A 375 21.89 -19.90 0.23
CA ALA A 375 20.59 -20.50 -0.13
C ALA A 375 20.47 -20.89 -1.62
N GLN A 376 21.59 -20.94 -2.36
CA GLN A 376 21.63 -21.34 -3.78
C GLN A 376 20.71 -20.48 -4.66
N LEU A 377 20.62 -19.18 -4.35
CA LEU A 377 19.79 -18.22 -5.08
C LEU A 377 18.28 -18.46 -4.96
N ASP A 378 17.84 -19.40 -4.14
CA ASP A 378 16.43 -19.72 -3.93
C ASP A 378 15.88 -18.95 -2.71
N THR A 379 14.95 -18.04 -2.98
CA THR A 379 14.29 -17.21 -1.98
C THR A 379 13.35 -17.99 -1.06
N HIS A 380 12.74 -19.09 -1.52
CA HIS A 380 11.92 -19.95 -0.66
C HIS A 380 12.79 -20.77 0.28
N ARG A 381 13.98 -21.19 -0.17
CA ARG A 381 14.98 -21.79 0.73
C ARG A 381 15.46 -20.77 1.76
N LEU A 382 15.73 -19.53 1.33
CA LEU A 382 16.11 -18.44 2.21
C LEU A 382 15.04 -18.16 3.29
N GLN A 383 13.76 -18.13 2.91
CA GLN A 383 12.63 -17.95 3.85
C GLN A 383 12.55 -19.08 4.87
N ARG A 384 12.83 -20.34 4.47
CA ARG A 384 12.89 -21.48 5.42
C ARG A 384 14.07 -21.40 6.39
N LEU A 385 15.15 -20.72 6.03
CA LEU A 385 16.31 -20.49 6.88
C LEU A 385 16.14 -19.29 7.82
N ALA A 386 15.09 -18.49 7.62
CA ALA A 386 14.82 -17.34 8.46
C ALA A 386 14.48 -17.78 9.89
N SER A 387 15.30 -17.32 10.84
CA SER A 387 15.17 -17.68 12.26
C SER A 387 14.46 -16.61 13.08
N SER A 388 14.30 -15.41 12.51
CA SER A 388 13.71 -14.26 13.18
C SER A 388 12.60 -13.67 12.33
N THR A 389 11.65 -13.02 13.01
CA THR A 389 10.46 -12.43 12.38
C THR A 389 10.36 -10.96 12.75
N LEU A 390 10.00 -10.14 11.76
CA LEU A 390 9.68 -8.74 11.90
C LEU A 390 8.19 -8.59 12.19
N GLY A 391 7.90 -8.02 13.36
CA GLY A 391 6.56 -7.87 13.88
C GLY A 391 6.10 -9.01 14.79
N ASP A 392 4.97 -8.75 15.42
CA ASP A 392 4.34 -9.60 16.42
C ASP A 392 2.81 -9.62 16.24
N LEU A 393 2.08 -10.19 17.20
CA LEU A 393 0.63 -10.38 17.08
C LEU A 393 -0.15 -9.05 17.09
N ASN A 394 0.43 -7.96 17.57
CA ASN A 394 -0.19 -6.65 17.70
C ASN A 394 0.49 -5.55 16.86
N HIS A 395 1.74 -5.76 16.42
CA HIS A 395 2.50 -4.83 15.57
C HIS A 395 3.00 -5.58 14.35
N TYR A 396 2.29 -5.45 13.23
CA TYR A 396 2.56 -6.24 12.04
C TYR A 396 3.69 -5.67 11.19
N GLY A 397 4.47 -6.55 10.55
CA GLY A 397 5.46 -6.28 9.50
C GLY A 397 4.90 -5.83 8.17
N GLY A 398 3.59 -5.65 8.10
CA GLY A 398 2.86 -5.30 6.91
C GLY A 398 1.48 -5.94 6.93
N TRP A 399 0.87 -5.98 5.75
CA TRP A 399 -0.47 -6.48 5.51
C TRP A 399 -0.44 -7.54 4.42
N ASN A 400 -1.27 -8.56 4.57
CA ASN A 400 -1.56 -9.52 3.53
C ASN A 400 -3.06 -9.44 3.22
N CYS A 401 -3.39 -9.57 1.94
CA CYS A 401 -4.75 -9.49 1.44
C CYS A 401 -5.04 -10.72 0.58
N GLU A 402 -5.67 -11.74 1.19
CA GLU A 402 -6.09 -12.94 0.48
C GLU A 402 -7.39 -12.66 -0.30
N LEU A 403 -7.48 -13.12 -1.54
CA LEU A 403 -8.67 -12.97 -2.38
C LEU A 403 -9.15 -11.50 -2.53
N CYS A 404 -8.23 -10.54 -2.51
CA CYS A 404 -8.55 -9.12 -2.73
C CYS A 404 -8.69 -8.82 -4.23
N LEU A 405 -9.70 -9.45 -4.79
CA LEU A 405 -10.06 -9.50 -6.20
C LEU A 405 -11.58 -9.33 -6.34
N PRO A 406 -12.07 -8.85 -7.48
CA PRO A 406 -13.50 -8.89 -7.78
C PRO A 406 -14.06 -10.32 -7.72
N PRO A 407 -15.34 -10.51 -7.33
CA PRO A 407 -15.97 -11.82 -7.20
C PRO A 407 -15.79 -12.74 -8.42
N GLU A 408 -15.88 -12.17 -9.63
CA GLU A 408 -15.72 -12.92 -10.88
C GLU A 408 -14.29 -13.46 -11.03
N GLN A 409 -13.29 -12.68 -10.61
CA GLN A 409 -11.89 -13.11 -10.65
C GLN A 409 -11.57 -14.12 -9.56
N ILE A 410 -12.20 -14.02 -8.39
CA ILE A 410 -12.12 -15.05 -7.34
C ILE A 410 -12.64 -16.38 -7.90
N VAL A 411 -13.82 -16.39 -8.55
CA VAL A 411 -14.37 -17.61 -9.17
C VAL A 411 -13.40 -18.19 -10.20
N LEU A 412 -12.82 -17.37 -11.07
CA LEU A 412 -11.83 -17.82 -12.06
C LEU A 412 -10.58 -18.41 -11.40
N LEU A 413 -10.06 -17.77 -10.35
CA LEU A 413 -8.93 -18.29 -9.57
C LEU A 413 -9.25 -19.65 -8.95
N LEU A 414 -10.46 -19.85 -8.43
CA LEU A 414 -10.86 -21.12 -7.81
C LEU A 414 -11.02 -22.23 -8.85
N GLN A 415 -11.49 -21.91 -10.05
CA GLN A 415 -11.66 -22.85 -11.15
C GLN A 415 -10.32 -23.29 -11.75
N SER A 416 -9.34 -22.38 -11.86
CA SER A 416 -7.98 -22.72 -12.30
C SER A 416 -7.19 -23.47 -11.23
N SER A 417 -7.50 -23.20 -9.94
CA SER A 417 -6.82 -23.74 -8.77
C SER A 417 -7.14 -25.20 -8.43
N ASN A 418 -7.41 -26.07 -9.41
CA ASN A 418 -7.36 -27.52 -9.20
C ASN A 418 -5.99 -28.01 -8.63
N GLN A 419 -5.00 -27.12 -8.48
CA GLN A 419 -3.70 -27.36 -7.85
C GLN A 419 -3.40 -26.50 -6.60
N GLN A 420 -4.20 -25.49 -6.23
CA GLN A 420 -3.97 -24.72 -4.99
C GLN A 420 -4.84 -25.25 -3.85
N LYS A 421 -4.23 -25.49 -2.69
CA LYS A 421 -4.84 -26.01 -1.45
C LYS A 421 -5.75 -24.98 -0.76
N LEU A 422 -6.57 -24.23 -1.50
CA LEU A 422 -7.60 -23.44 -0.86
C LEU A 422 -8.65 -24.42 -0.32
N PRO A 423 -8.99 -24.38 0.99
CA PRO A 423 -9.97 -25.28 1.57
C PRO A 423 -11.36 -24.81 1.17
N VAL A 424 -11.74 -25.00 -0.09
CA VAL A 424 -13.00 -24.48 -0.64
C VAL A 424 -14.15 -25.38 -0.20
N LYS A 425 -15.17 -24.80 0.44
CA LYS A 425 -16.42 -25.51 0.73
C LYS A 425 -17.54 -25.03 -0.19
N LEU A 426 -18.23 -25.96 -0.84
CA LEU A 426 -19.33 -25.64 -1.75
C LEU A 426 -20.56 -25.11 -0.99
N PRO A 427 -21.31 -24.16 -1.57
CA PRO A 427 -22.56 -23.68 -1.00
C PRO A 427 -23.63 -24.78 -0.98
N ASN A 428 -23.92 -25.34 0.20
CA ASN A 428 -24.89 -26.41 0.45
C ASN A 428 -24.50 -27.78 -0.17
N ASP A 429 -24.80 -28.88 0.53
CA ASP A 429 -24.55 -30.27 0.08
C ASP A 429 -25.48 -30.72 -1.08
N THR A 430 -25.98 -29.77 -1.86
CA THR A 430 -26.83 -30.06 -3.02
C THR A 430 -25.96 -30.32 -4.24
N ARG A 431 -26.38 -31.30 -5.05
CA ARG A 431 -25.63 -31.80 -6.22
C ARG A 431 -25.36 -30.74 -7.32
N ASN A 432 -25.97 -29.56 -7.22
CA ASN A 432 -25.87 -28.44 -8.17
C ASN A 432 -25.22 -27.18 -7.57
N ALA A 433 -24.67 -27.28 -6.37
CA ALA A 433 -23.93 -26.19 -5.74
C ALA A 433 -22.68 -25.84 -6.56
N HIS A 434 -22.61 -24.62 -7.05
CA HIS A 434 -21.44 -24.08 -7.73
C HIS A 434 -21.05 -22.76 -7.08
N ILE A 435 -19.76 -22.47 -7.07
CA ILE A 435 -19.25 -21.19 -6.60
C ILE A 435 -19.32 -20.24 -7.79
N ASP A 436 -20.33 -19.38 -7.76
CA ASP A 436 -20.50 -18.28 -8.69
C ASP A 436 -20.18 -16.94 -8.03
N ALA A 437 -20.19 -15.88 -8.84
CA ALA A 437 -19.88 -14.53 -8.36
C ALA A 437 -20.89 -14.08 -7.29
N ALA A 438 -22.17 -14.45 -7.41
CA ALA A 438 -23.21 -14.10 -6.45
C ALA A 438 -22.96 -14.73 -5.07
N TYR A 439 -22.55 -16.00 -5.03
CA TYR A 439 -22.16 -16.65 -3.78
C TYR A 439 -20.94 -15.99 -3.14
N VAL A 440 -19.92 -15.66 -3.94
CA VAL A 440 -18.73 -14.95 -3.43
C VAL A 440 -19.10 -13.56 -2.91
N GLN A 441 -19.96 -12.81 -3.61
CA GLN A 441 -20.48 -11.53 -3.12
C GLN A 441 -21.17 -11.69 -1.76
N LEU A 442 -22.00 -12.72 -1.59
CA LEU A 442 -22.67 -13.00 -0.32
C LEU A 442 -21.68 -13.32 0.81
N LEU A 443 -20.59 -14.03 0.51
CA LEU A 443 -19.51 -14.29 1.46
C LEU A 443 -18.82 -12.98 1.87
N ILE A 444 -18.48 -12.12 0.90
CA ILE A 444 -17.83 -10.83 1.17
C ILE A 444 -18.76 -9.91 1.96
N ALA A 445 -20.04 -9.84 1.61
CA ALA A 445 -21.05 -9.03 2.29
C ALA A 445 -21.15 -9.42 3.77
N ASN A 446 -21.29 -10.72 4.06
CA ASN A 446 -21.53 -11.23 5.41
C ASN A 446 -20.26 -11.52 6.22
N GLY A 447 -19.07 -11.29 5.65
CA GLY A 447 -17.80 -11.66 6.28
C GLY A 447 -17.63 -13.18 6.44
N GLY A 448 -18.18 -13.98 5.54
CA GLY A 448 -17.94 -15.42 5.48
C GLY A 448 -16.64 -15.72 4.73
N HIS A 449 -15.75 -16.54 5.28
CA HIS A 449 -14.58 -17.01 4.55
C HIS A 449 -14.93 -18.13 3.57
N ILE A 450 -14.12 -18.30 2.53
CA ILE A 450 -14.31 -19.32 1.49
C ILE A 450 -14.24 -20.78 2.00
N ASP A 451 -13.71 -20.97 3.21
CA ASP A 451 -13.72 -22.28 3.88
C ASP A 451 -15.10 -22.69 4.40
N GLY A 452 -16.08 -21.78 4.36
CA GLY A 452 -17.45 -22.00 4.83
C GLY A 452 -17.55 -22.26 6.34
N THR A 453 -16.51 -21.96 7.12
CA THR A 453 -16.46 -22.17 8.58
C THR A 453 -15.95 -20.98 9.37
N SER A 454 -15.06 -20.18 8.79
CA SER A 454 -14.46 -19.02 9.44
C SER A 454 -15.34 -17.80 9.17
N HIS A 455 -15.78 -17.15 10.25
CA HIS A 455 -16.37 -15.82 10.20
C HIS A 455 -15.25 -14.78 10.38
N LEU A 456 -15.16 -13.86 9.44
CA LEU A 456 -14.18 -12.79 9.41
C LEU A 456 -14.60 -11.68 10.38
N LEU A 457 -13.60 -11.01 10.95
CA LEU A 457 -13.79 -9.86 11.83
C LEU A 457 -13.88 -8.60 10.97
N ARG A 458 -14.97 -7.85 11.13
CA ARG A 458 -15.14 -6.55 10.48
C ARG A 458 -14.20 -5.55 11.15
N LEU A 459 -13.36 -4.93 10.35
CA LEU A 459 -12.47 -3.86 10.79
C LEU A 459 -13.06 -2.50 10.42
N ARG A 460 -12.82 -1.50 11.27
CA ARG A 460 -13.15 -0.10 11.00
C ARG A 460 -11.89 0.73 11.16
N GLU A 461 -11.66 1.66 10.24
CA GLU A 461 -10.48 2.54 10.24
C GLU A 461 -10.30 3.26 11.57
N GLN A 462 -11.38 3.82 12.13
CA GLN A 462 -11.34 4.62 13.36
C GLN A 462 -10.95 3.83 14.62
N SER A 463 -11.20 2.52 14.65
CA SER A 463 -10.93 1.68 15.83
C SER A 463 -9.61 0.92 15.73
N GLU A 464 -9.02 0.84 14.54
CA GLU A 464 -7.93 -0.08 14.25
C GLU A 464 -6.66 0.67 13.80
N LYS A 465 -5.67 0.77 14.70
CA LYS A 465 -4.36 1.38 14.40
C LYS A 465 -3.69 0.79 13.15
N TYR A 466 -3.88 -0.52 12.92
CA TYR A 466 -3.31 -1.25 11.78
C TYR A 466 -4.41 -1.64 10.77
N PHE A 467 -5.37 -0.75 10.50
CA PHE A 467 -6.45 -1.01 9.54
C PHE A 467 -5.93 -1.40 8.15
N ALA A 468 -5.19 -0.50 7.50
CA ALA A 468 -4.63 -0.66 6.16
C ALA A 468 -3.25 0.03 6.05
N PRO A 469 -2.48 -0.20 4.97
CA PRO A 469 -1.27 0.57 4.69
C PRO A 469 -1.56 2.07 4.61
N GLU A 470 -0.66 2.91 5.13
CA GLU A 470 -0.80 4.37 5.13
C GLU A 470 -1.01 4.96 3.73
N GLU A 471 -0.33 4.40 2.73
CA GLU A 471 -0.49 4.78 1.33
C GLU A 471 -1.93 4.58 0.83
N ALA A 472 -2.60 3.51 1.28
CA ALA A 472 -3.99 3.25 0.94
C ALA A 472 -4.92 4.28 1.59
N LEU A 473 -4.68 4.60 2.86
CA LEU A 473 -5.47 5.56 3.63
C LEU A 473 -5.35 6.98 3.05
N THR A 474 -4.12 7.40 2.73
CA THR A 474 -3.84 8.74 2.17
C THR A 474 -4.48 8.91 0.80
N HIS A 475 -4.52 7.85 0.00
CA HIS A 475 -5.13 7.82 -1.33
C HIS A 475 -6.41 6.97 -1.36
N SER A 476 -7.28 7.15 -0.36
CA SER A 476 -8.46 6.32 -0.14
C SER A 476 -9.40 6.23 -1.35
N SER A 477 -9.54 7.31 -2.11
CA SER A 477 -10.35 7.34 -3.35
C SER A 477 -9.85 6.37 -4.43
N GLN A 478 -8.53 6.13 -4.48
CA GLN A 478 -7.92 5.22 -5.44
C GLN A 478 -8.05 3.75 -5.00
N TYR A 479 -7.98 3.50 -3.69
CA TYR A 479 -8.00 2.16 -3.11
C TYR A 479 -9.33 1.80 -2.45
N GLY A 480 -10.42 2.45 -2.86
CA GLY A 480 -11.73 2.32 -2.21
C GLY A 480 -12.23 0.87 -2.12
N GLN A 481 -12.00 0.05 -3.15
CA GLN A 481 -12.41 -1.38 -3.17
C GLN A 481 -11.65 -2.22 -2.13
N LEU A 482 -10.44 -1.81 -1.75
CA LEU A 482 -9.64 -2.46 -0.72
C LEU A 482 -10.01 -1.98 0.68
N LEU A 483 -10.54 -0.76 0.83
CA LEU A 483 -10.82 -0.13 2.12
C LEU A 483 -12.27 -0.27 2.56
N VAL A 484 -13.21 -0.38 1.62
CA VAL A 484 -14.65 -0.40 1.89
C VAL A 484 -15.29 -1.62 1.27
N ASN A 485 -16.18 -2.28 2.02
CA ASN A 485 -17.00 -3.36 1.50
C ASN A 485 -18.13 -2.80 0.63
N LEU A 486 -18.00 -2.90 -0.68
CA LEU A 486 -19.03 -2.43 -1.64
C LEU A 486 -20.26 -3.35 -1.71
N TYR A 487 -20.19 -4.53 -1.09
CA TYR A 487 -21.26 -5.53 -1.10
C TYR A 487 -22.06 -5.54 0.20
N ASP A 488 -21.73 -4.63 1.11
CA ASP A 488 -22.45 -4.48 2.36
C ASP A 488 -23.82 -3.84 2.10
N ALA A 489 -24.89 -4.54 2.47
CA ALA A 489 -26.25 -4.03 2.36
C ALA A 489 -26.56 -2.98 3.43
N ASP A 490 -25.87 -3.02 4.59
CA ASP A 490 -26.14 -2.15 5.73
C ASP A 490 -25.71 -0.69 5.47
N VAL A 491 -24.78 -0.46 4.54
CA VAL A 491 -24.31 0.90 4.16
C VAL A 491 -25.42 1.71 3.47
N LEU A 492 -26.40 1.05 2.85
CA LEU A 492 -27.54 1.72 2.24
C LEU A 492 -28.66 2.05 3.25
N GLU A 493 -28.75 1.31 4.35
CA GLU A 493 -29.72 1.61 5.42
C GLU A 493 -29.22 2.76 6.31
N ASP A 494 -27.91 2.80 6.63
CA ASP A 494 -27.30 3.90 7.39
C ASP A 494 -27.42 5.27 6.66
N LEU A 495 -27.47 5.28 5.32
CA LEU A 495 -27.67 6.50 4.52
C LEU A 495 -29.15 6.91 4.38
N GLN A 496 -30.09 6.02 4.67
CA GLN A 496 -31.52 6.31 4.64
C GLN A 496 -32.07 6.79 5.99
N GLU A 497 -31.32 6.60 7.08
CA GLU A 497 -31.68 7.10 8.41
C GLU A 497 -31.23 8.55 8.67
N GLU A 498 -30.46 9.16 7.76
CA GLU A 498 -30.02 10.57 7.84
C GLU A 498 -30.89 11.58 7.06
N ASP A 499 -32.00 11.15 6.43
CA ASP A 499 -32.94 12.04 5.70
C ASP A 499 -34.24 12.37 6.47
#